data_AF-A0A0L6Z750-F1
#
_entry.id   AF-A0A0L6Z750-F1
#
_cell.length_a   1.000
_cell.length_b   1.000
_cell.length_c   1.000
_cell.angle_alpha   90.00
_cell.angle_beta   90.00
_cell.angle_gamma   90.00
#
_symmetry.space_group_name_H-M   'P 1'
#
loop_
_entity.id
_entity.type
_entity.pdbx_description
1 polymer ?
#
loop_
_entity_poly.entity_id
_entity_poly.type
_entity_poly.pdbx_seq_one_letter_code
_entity_poly.pdbx_strand_id
1 'polypeptide(L)'
;MLDIVIILANILLGMSVIGTAACIILFLVAKIFKVHFIEKIIAKLCILFAITWFINISCNILILILTPKTGLSAVVISPVKSISPGQIMLSKDQAIPKKDYEISLSTTDTTMEIALWDYAEEDGDSIQISFNGQPVSNSFQLKNSPKTFSIPTKGKLEIKATKDGSNGITYALYISKTKKTYFNWSDNNGITSYTINNSK
;
A
#
# COMPACT_ATOMS: atom_id res chain seq x y z
N MET A 1 -8.72 11.61 12.86
CA MET A 1 -9.07 11.47 14.30
C MET A 1 -7.87 10.99 15.12
N LEU A 2 -7.04 10.07 14.60
CA LEU A 2 -5.83 9.56 15.26
C LEU A 2 -4.73 10.63 15.47
N ASP A 3 -4.53 11.54 14.51
CA ASP A 3 -3.47 12.57 14.59
C ASP A 3 -3.71 13.61 15.70
N ILE A 4 -4.98 13.96 15.94
CA ILE A 4 -5.38 14.89 17.00
C ILE A 4 -5.09 14.28 18.38
N VAL A 5 -5.27 12.97 18.54
CA VAL A 5 -4.98 12.25 19.79
C VAL A 5 -3.48 12.22 20.07
N ILE A 6 -2.64 12.04 19.05
CA ILE A 6 -1.18 12.04 19.18
C ILE A 6 -0.65 13.44 19.54
N ILE A 7 -1.19 14.49 18.92
CA ILE A 7 -0.81 15.88 19.22
C ILE A 7 -1.21 16.24 20.66
N LEU A 8 -2.42 15.89 21.10
CA LEU A 8 -2.87 16.09 22.48
C LEU A 8 -2.01 15.33 23.49
N ALA A 9 -1.61 14.10 23.18
CA ALA A 9 -0.73 13.30 24.04
C ALA A 9 0.65 13.96 24.21
N ASN A 10 1.25 14.48 23.14
CA ASN A 10 2.54 15.16 23.20
C ASN A 10 2.49 16.49 23.97
N ILE A 11 1.40 17.24 23.89
CA ILE A 11 1.18 18.47 24.67
C ILE A 11 1.07 18.13 26.16
N LEU A 12 0.31 17.09 26.52
CA LEU A 12 0.19 16.63 27.91
C LEU A 12 1.54 16.14 28.48
N LEU A 13 2.33 15.42 27.69
CA LEU A 13 3.66 14.96 28.09
C LEU A 13 4.62 16.14 28.31
N GLY A 14 4.60 17.14 27.44
CA GLY A 14 5.41 18.36 27.58
C GLY A 14 5.13 19.14 28.87
N MET A 15 3.86 19.24 29.28
CA MET A 15 3.48 19.89 30.55
C MET A 15 3.96 19.12 31.79
N SER A 16 4.09 17.80 31.70
CA SER A 16 4.52 16.95 32.83
C SER A 16 6.01 17.07 33.17
N VAL A 17 6.87 17.26 32.17
CA VAL A 17 8.33 17.42 32.38
C VAL A 17 8.66 18.78 33.00
N ILE A 18 7.95 19.82 32.57
CA ILE A 18 8.09 21.17 33.15
C ILE A 18 7.58 21.18 34.60
N GLY A 19 6.48 20.47 34.88
CA GLY A 19 5.90 20.36 36.22
C GLY A 19 6.82 19.65 37.23
N THR A 20 7.48 18.57 36.84
CA THR A 20 8.41 17.84 37.72
C THR A 20 9.68 18.66 38.02
N ALA A 21 10.22 19.34 37.01
CA ALA A 21 11.37 20.24 37.19
C ALA A 21 11.05 21.39 38.18
N ALA A 22 9.87 22.02 38.05
CA ALA A 22 9.42 23.08 38.95
C ALA A 22 9.26 22.58 40.40
N CYS A 23 8.75 21.37 40.59
CA CYS A 23 8.60 20.78 41.93
C CYS A 23 9.96 20.49 42.60
N ILE A 24 10.96 20.04 41.83
CA ILE A 24 12.32 19.81 42.34
C ILE A 24 12.96 21.14 42.78
N ILE A 25 12.81 22.19 41.98
CA ILE A 25 13.33 23.53 42.31
C ILE A 25 12.67 24.06 43.59
N LEU A 26 11.35 23.97 43.71
CA LEU A 26 10.62 24.40 44.91
C LEU A 26 11.01 23.59 46.15
N PHE A 27 11.28 22.29 46.02
CA PHE A 27 11.77 21.45 47.11
C PHE A 27 13.17 21.87 47.60
N LEU A 28 14.08 22.16 46.66
CA LEU A 28 15.42 22.65 46.99
C LEU A 28 15.36 24.01 47.70
N VAL A 29 14.50 24.91 47.22
CA VAL A 29 14.26 26.22 47.87
C VAL A 29 13.71 26.03 49.29
N ALA A 30 12.69 25.19 49.50
CA ALA A 30 12.12 24.95 50.82
C ALA A 30 13.15 24.39 51.82
N LYS A 31 14.06 23.53 51.34
CA LYS A 31 15.16 22.97 52.13
C LYS A 31 16.19 24.01 52.57
N ILE A 32 16.48 24.99 51.70
CA ILE A 32 17.38 26.13 52.02
C ILE A 32 16.78 26.98 53.15
N PHE A 33 15.47 27.22 53.14
CA PHE A 33 14.78 28.04 54.14
C PHE A 33 14.35 27.28 55.41
N LYS A 34 14.66 25.98 55.54
CA LYS A 34 14.34 25.10 56.70
C LYS A 34 12.86 25.12 57.12
N VAL A 35 11.94 25.24 56.16
CA VAL A 35 10.50 25.26 56.46
C VAL A 35 9.93 23.84 56.46
N HIS A 36 10.12 23.12 57.57
CA HIS A 36 9.80 21.69 57.70
C HIS A 36 8.35 21.29 57.38
N PHE A 37 7.39 22.20 57.54
CA PHE A 37 5.99 21.93 57.17
C PHE A 37 5.79 21.89 55.65
N ILE A 38 6.45 22.79 54.92
CA ILE A 38 6.37 22.92 53.46
C ILE A 38 7.09 21.73 52.79
N GLU A 39 8.20 21.26 53.35
CA GLU A 39 8.94 20.09 52.85
C GLU A 39 8.04 18.84 52.74
N LYS A 40 7.21 18.58 53.76
CA LYS A 40 6.30 17.42 53.78
C LYS A 40 5.18 17.54 52.75
N ILE A 41 4.71 18.76 52.48
CA ILE A 41 3.66 19.01 51.49
C ILE A 41 4.22 18.84 50.08
N ILE A 42 5.38 19.44 49.79
CA ILE A 42 6.03 19.34 48.48
C ILE A 42 6.41 17.88 48.18
N ALA A 43 6.94 17.14 49.15
CA ALA A 43 7.28 15.72 48.96
C ALA A 43 6.06 14.88 48.55
N LYS A 44 4.89 15.10 49.16
CA LYS A 44 3.64 14.41 48.79
C LYS A 44 3.16 14.79 47.39
N LEU A 45 3.27 16.07 47.01
CA LEU A 45 2.95 16.53 45.66
C LEU A 45 3.87 15.90 44.61
N CYS A 46 5.18 15.84 44.85
CA CYS A 46 6.14 15.19 43.95
C CYS A 46 5.81 13.72 43.70
N ILE A 47 5.44 12.97 44.76
CA ILE A 47 5.06 11.56 44.64
C ILE A 47 3.79 11.41 43.80
N LEU A 48 2.78 12.27 44.01
CA LEU A 48 1.54 12.24 43.25
C LEU A 48 1.79 12.50 41.74
N PHE A 49 2.62 13.48 41.42
CA PHE A 49 3.03 13.77 40.04
C PHE A 49 3.78 12.59 39.42
N ALA A 50 4.72 11.97 40.14
CA ALA A 50 5.47 10.81 39.65
C ALA A 50 4.54 9.62 39.33
N ILE A 51 3.55 9.35 40.19
CA ILE A 51 2.57 8.28 39.95
C ILE A 51 1.74 8.57 38.70
N THR A 52 1.23 9.80 38.55
CA THR A 52 0.44 10.18 37.36
C THR A 52 1.25 10.08 36.06
N TRP A 53 2.55 10.41 36.12
CA TRP A 53 3.46 10.30 34.98
C TRP A 53 3.71 8.83 34.61
N PHE A 54 3.97 7.97 35.59
CA PHE A 54 4.14 6.53 35.38
C PHE A 54 2.90 5.86 34.75
N ILE A 55 1.70 6.22 35.21
CA ILE A 55 0.45 5.72 34.62
C ILE A 55 0.29 6.20 33.18
N ASN A 56 0.58 7.47 32.89
CA ASN A 56 0.44 8.05 31.55
C ASN A 56 1.43 7.42 30.54
N ILE A 57 2.68 7.21 30.94
CA ILE A 57 3.68 6.50 30.11
C ILE A 57 3.25 5.07 29.85
N SER A 58 2.79 4.37 30.88
CA SER A 58 2.37 2.98 30.75
C SER A 58 1.18 2.83 29.80
N CYS A 59 0.21 3.77 29.86
CA CYS A 59 -0.90 3.82 28.92
C CYS A 59 -0.46 4.14 27.49
N ASN A 60 0.47 5.08 27.27
CA ASN A 60 0.94 5.42 25.93
C ASN A 60 1.77 4.29 25.29
N ILE A 61 2.62 3.62 26.07
CA ILE A 61 3.35 2.43 25.60
C ILE A 61 2.36 1.31 25.28
N LEU A 62 1.35 1.11 26.12
CA LEU A 62 0.31 0.11 25.87
C LEU A 62 -0.50 0.43 24.60
N ILE A 63 -0.84 1.71 24.37
CA ILE A 63 -1.48 2.14 23.12
C ILE A 63 -0.56 1.89 21.93
N LEU A 64 0.74 2.19 22.01
CA LEU A 64 1.69 1.95 20.92
C LEU A 64 1.85 0.45 20.58
N ILE A 65 1.75 -0.43 21.58
CA ILE A 65 1.82 -1.89 21.42
C ILE A 65 0.49 -2.47 20.93
N LEU A 66 -0.64 -1.95 21.41
CA LEU A 66 -1.99 -2.44 21.10
C LEU A 66 -2.59 -1.81 19.85
N THR A 67 -2.11 -0.65 19.38
CA THR A 67 -2.45 -0.16 18.06
C THR A 67 -1.86 -1.14 17.06
N PRO A 68 -2.67 -1.87 16.28
CA PRO A 68 -2.13 -2.61 15.17
C PRO A 68 -1.39 -1.59 14.30
N LYS A 69 -0.10 -1.83 14.05
CA LYS A 69 0.52 -1.23 12.87
C LYS A 69 -0.39 -1.63 11.73
N THR A 70 -1.20 -0.71 11.23
CA THR A 70 -1.88 -0.89 9.97
C THR A 70 -0.78 -0.90 8.92
N GLY A 71 -0.10 -2.05 8.80
CA GLY A 71 0.42 -2.46 7.51
C GLY A 71 -0.75 -2.29 6.58
N LEU A 72 -0.55 -1.49 5.53
CA LEU A 72 -1.45 -1.34 4.39
C LEU A 72 -2.21 -2.65 4.25
N SER A 73 -3.52 -2.66 4.49
CA SER A 73 -4.32 -3.81 4.12
C SER A 73 -4.08 -4.00 2.64
N ALA A 74 -3.26 -5.00 2.30
CA ALA A 74 -3.03 -5.42 0.93
C ALA A 74 -4.41 -5.55 0.31
N VAL A 75 -4.73 -4.68 -0.65
CA VAL A 75 -6.02 -4.78 -1.33
C VAL A 75 -5.97 -6.14 -2.01
N VAL A 76 -6.81 -7.07 -1.54
CA VAL A 76 -6.87 -8.42 -2.09
C VAL A 76 -7.60 -8.30 -3.42
N ILE A 77 -6.85 -7.99 -4.47
CA ILE A 77 -7.38 -7.97 -5.81
C ILE A 77 -7.57 -9.42 -6.25
N SER A 78 -8.84 -9.80 -6.45
CA SER A 78 -9.13 -11.05 -7.15
C SER A 78 -8.46 -11.02 -8.52
N PRO A 79 -7.72 -12.07 -8.90
CA PRO A 79 -6.87 -12.08 -10.11
C PRO A 79 -7.65 -11.89 -11.41
N VAL A 80 -8.97 -12.12 -11.39
CA VAL A 80 -9.85 -11.92 -12.54
C VAL A 80 -11.14 -11.23 -12.08
N LYS A 81 -11.56 -10.16 -12.76
CA LYS A 81 -12.83 -9.46 -12.53
C LYS A 81 -13.51 -9.06 -13.85
N SER A 82 -14.79 -8.74 -13.80
CA SER A 82 -15.52 -8.17 -14.94
C SER A 82 -15.58 -6.64 -14.78
N ILE A 83 -14.49 -5.97 -15.15
CA ILE A 83 -14.37 -4.51 -15.07
C ILE A 83 -14.05 -3.91 -16.43
N SER A 84 -14.41 -2.66 -16.63
CA SER A 84 -14.09 -1.92 -17.86
C SER A 84 -12.60 -1.58 -17.93
N PRO A 85 -12.01 -1.49 -19.14
CA PRO A 85 -10.64 -0.99 -19.33
C PRO A 85 -10.43 0.39 -18.70
N GLY A 86 -9.24 0.61 -18.13
CA GLY A 86 -8.80 1.92 -17.63
C GLY A 86 -9.20 2.22 -16.19
N GLN A 87 -9.87 1.28 -15.51
CA GLN A 87 -10.14 1.46 -14.09
C GLN A 87 -8.87 1.26 -13.26
N ILE A 88 -8.60 2.25 -12.41
CA ILE A 88 -7.53 2.22 -11.41
C ILE A 88 -8.05 1.48 -10.18
N MET A 89 -7.33 0.47 -9.71
CA MET A 89 -7.71 -0.36 -8.56
C MET A 89 -6.83 -0.11 -7.33
N LEU A 90 -5.62 0.43 -7.54
CA LEU A 90 -4.65 0.70 -6.47
C LEU A 90 -4.13 2.13 -6.57
N SER A 91 -3.70 2.68 -5.45
CA SER A 91 -2.99 3.97 -5.43
C SER A 91 -1.50 3.85 -5.68
N LYS A 92 -0.94 2.63 -5.63
CA LYS A 92 0.48 2.30 -5.76
C LYS A 92 0.64 0.86 -6.23
N ASP A 93 1.76 0.54 -6.86
CA ASP A 93 2.09 -0.84 -7.21
C ASP A 93 2.15 -1.74 -5.98
N GLN A 94 1.58 -2.92 -6.16
CA GLN A 94 1.53 -3.93 -5.12
C GLN A 94 1.86 -5.28 -5.74
N ALA A 95 2.87 -5.94 -5.17
CA ALA A 95 3.19 -7.30 -5.54
C ALA A 95 1.97 -8.21 -5.31
N ILE A 96 1.51 -8.83 -6.40
CA ILE A 96 0.57 -9.94 -6.37
C ILE A 96 1.24 -11.18 -6.97
N PRO A 97 0.80 -12.40 -6.65
CA PRO A 97 1.35 -13.59 -7.26
C PRO A 97 1.24 -13.53 -8.77
N LYS A 98 2.39 -13.54 -9.45
CA LYS A 98 2.47 -13.64 -10.90
C LYS A 98 1.77 -14.93 -11.35
N LYS A 99 0.91 -14.82 -12.35
CA LYS A 99 0.08 -15.94 -12.80
C LYS A 99 -0.06 -15.99 -14.31
N ASP A 100 0.18 -17.17 -14.88
CA ASP A 100 -0.22 -17.49 -16.25
C ASP A 100 -1.70 -17.90 -16.30
N TYR A 101 -2.35 -17.61 -17.42
CA TYR A 101 -3.78 -17.84 -17.60
C TYR A 101 -4.08 -18.70 -18.82
N GLU A 102 -5.06 -19.59 -18.65
CA GLU A 102 -5.73 -20.26 -19.76
C GLU A 102 -7.09 -19.59 -20.02
N ILE A 103 -7.35 -19.23 -21.26
CA ILE A 103 -8.54 -18.51 -21.70
C ILE A 103 -9.25 -19.36 -22.73
N SER A 104 -10.48 -19.77 -22.40
CA SER A 104 -11.35 -20.47 -23.33
C SER A 104 -12.30 -19.49 -24.02
N LEU A 105 -12.27 -19.47 -25.34
CA LEU A 105 -13.17 -18.72 -26.21
C LEU A 105 -14.08 -19.68 -26.98
N SER A 106 -15.27 -19.19 -27.32
CA SER A 106 -16.22 -19.89 -28.17
C SER A 106 -16.81 -18.91 -29.18
N THR A 107 -16.01 -18.54 -30.17
CA THR A 107 -16.32 -17.49 -31.15
C THR A 107 -15.94 -17.91 -32.56
N THR A 108 -16.72 -17.52 -33.56
CA THR A 108 -16.38 -17.73 -34.98
C THR A 108 -15.41 -16.67 -35.51
N ASP A 109 -15.24 -15.57 -34.78
CA ASP A 109 -14.32 -14.51 -35.16
C ASP A 109 -12.86 -14.98 -35.08
N THR A 110 -12.05 -14.59 -36.06
CA THR A 110 -10.63 -14.93 -36.13
C THR A 110 -9.75 -13.96 -35.33
N THR A 111 -10.28 -12.79 -34.99
CA THR A 111 -9.57 -11.74 -34.24
C THR A 111 -10.41 -11.21 -33.08
N MET A 112 -9.73 -10.64 -32.09
CA MET A 112 -10.34 -9.99 -30.95
C MET A 112 -9.53 -8.79 -30.49
N GLU A 113 -10.21 -7.86 -29.83
CA GLU A 113 -9.57 -6.74 -29.17
C GLU A 113 -9.14 -7.12 -27.75
N ILE A 114 -7.94 -6.70 -27.38
CA ILE A 114 -7.46 -6.67 -26.00
C ILE A 114 -7.12 -5.23 -25.61
N ALA A 115 -7.19 -4.94 -24.31
CA ALA A 115 -6.73 -3.66 -23.77
C ALA A 115 -5.79 -3.89 -22.59
N LEU A 116 -4.70 -3.12 -22.55
CA LEU A 116 -3.67 -3.15 -21.52
C LEU A 116 -3.52 -1.78 -20.88
N TRP A 117 -3.48 -1.74 -19.55
CA TRP A 117 -3.24 -0.52 -18.80
C TRP A 117 -2.58 -0.83 -17.46
N ASP A 118 -1.96 0.20 -16.91
CA ASP A 118 -1.52 0.27 -15.53
C ASP A 118 -2.75 0.47 -14.63
N TYR A 119 -3.04 -0.45 -13.72
CA TYR A 119 -4.19 -0.30 -12.81
C TYR A 119 -3.81 0.31 -11.45
N ALA A 120 -2.57 0.76 -11.29
CA ALA A 120 -2.05 1.41 -10.10
C ALA A 120 -1.48 2.81 -10.43
N GLU A 121 -0.21 3.07 -10.09
CA GLU A 121 0.46 4.38 -10.19
C GLU A 121 1.29 4.46 -11.47
N GLU A 122 1.05 5.47 -12.32
CA GLU A 122 1.87 5.67 -13.52
C GLU A 122 3.30 6.14 -13.16
N ASP A 123 4.22 5.21 -12.97
CA ASP A 123 5.56 5.47 -12.45
C ASP A 123 6.70 5.35 -13.48
N GLY A 124 6.39 4.92 -14.71
CA GLY A 124 7.40 4.70 -15.75
C GLY A 124 7.49 3.28 -16.29
N ASP A 125 6.65 2.38 -15.80
CA ASP A 125 6.58 0.99 -16.25
C ASP A 125 6.42 0.83 -17.75
N SER A 126 7.16 -0.10 -18.33
CA SER A 126 7.11 -0.40 -19.76
C SER A 126 7.06 -1.89 -20.04
N ILE A 127 6.20 -2.28 -20.98
CA ILE A 127 6.01 -3.66 -21.39
C ILE A 127 6.15 -3.83 -22.90
N GLN A 128 6.43 -5.06 -23.30
CA GLN A 128 6.33 -5.51 -24.69
C GLN A 128 5.35 -6.67 -24.77
N ILE A 129 4.55 -6.68 -25.83
CA ILE A 129 3.60 -7.74 -26.15
C ILE A 129 4.08 -8.55 -27.35
N SER A 130 3.97 -9.87 -27.23
CA SER A 130 4.18 -10.81 -28.33
C SER A 130 3.04 -11.80 -28.43
N PHE A 131 2.75 -12.26 -29.64
CA PHE A 131 1.77 -13.29 -29.92
C PHE A 131 2.44 -14.42 -30.70
N ASN A 132 2.41 -15.63 -30.17
CA ASN A 132 3.15 -16.78 -30.69
C ASN A 132 4.64 -16.47 -30.95
N GLY A 133 5.28 -15.73 -30.02
CA GLY A 133 6.67 -15.31 -30.13
C GLY A 133 6.95 -14.14 -31.09
N GLN A 134 5.96 -13.66 -31.84
CA GLN A 134 6.11 -12.50 -32.72
C GLN A 134 5.68 -11.21 -32.01
N PRO A 135 6.47 -10.12 -32.05
CA PRO A 135 6.10 -8.87 -31.39
C PRO A 135 4.85 -8.27 -32.03
N VAL A 136 3.82 -7.99 -31.21
CA VAL A 136 2.61 -7.27 -31.65
C VAL A 136 2.87 -5.77 -31.67
N SER A 137 3.75 -5.28 -30.78
CA SER A 137 4.22 -3.90 -30.77
C SER A 137 5.66 -3.81 -30.29
N ASN A 138 6.28 -2.65 -30.52
CA ASN A 138 7.48 -2.24 -29.78
C ASN A 138 7.14 -2.12 -28.28
N SER A 139 8.18 -2.09 -27.43
CA SER A 139 7.99 -1.76 -26.01
C SER A 139 7.34 -0.38 -25.89
N PHE A 140 6.42 -0.25 -24.94
CA PHE A 140 5.71 0.98 -24.65
C PHE A 140 5.50 1.14 -23.15
N GLN A 141 5.44 2.39 -22.72
CA GLN A 141 5.13 2.72 -21.34
C GLN A 141 3.65 2.44 -21.06
N LEU A 142 3.38 1.71 -19.97
CA LEU A 142 2.03 1.54 -19.43
C LEU A 142 1.54 2.87 -18.88
N LYS A 143 0.23 3.05 -19.01
CA LYS A 143 -0.51 4.21 -18.49
C LYS A 143 -1.84 3.70 -17.96
N ASN A 144 -2.48 4.45 -17.08
CA ASN A 144 -3.86 4.21 -16.67
C ASN A 144 -4.81 4.32 -17.88
N SER A 145 -4.49 5.16 -18.86
CA SER A 145 -5.19 5.17 -20.15
C SER A 145 -4.91 3.88 -20.94
N PRO A 146 -5.92 3.06 -21.24
CA PRO A 146 -5.72 1.78 -21.91
C PRO A 146 -5.17 1.93 -23.33
N LYS A 147 -4.26 1.01 -23.66
CA LYS A 147 -3.80 0.79 -25.02
C LYS A 147 -4.40 -0.49 -25.56
N THR A 148 -5.02 -0.39 -26.74
CA THR A 148 -5.74 -1.51 -27.36
C THR A 148 -4.94 -2.14 -28.50
N PHE A 149 -5.14 -3.44 -28.69
CA PHE A 149 -4.52 -4.22 -29.76
C PHE A 149 -5.51 -5.23 -30.32
N SER A 150 -5.42 -5.50 -31.63
CA SER A 150 -6.13 -6.59 -32.28
C SER A 150 -5.21 -7.80 -32.39
N ILE A 151 -5.63 -8.94 -31.84
CA ILE A 151 -4.86 -10.20 -31.84
C ILE A 151 -5.74 -11.37 -32.32
N PRO A 152 -5.14 -12.47 -32.80
CA PRO A 152 -5.91 -13.67 -33.14
C PRO A 152 -6.66 -14.26 -31.95
N THR A 153 -7.80 -14.91 -32.21
CA THR A 153 -8.61 -15.59 -31.17
C THR A 153 -8.05 -16.94 -30.73
N LYS A 154 -6.89 -17.37 -31.23
CA LYS A 154 -6.23 -18.63 -30.85
C LYS A 154 -4.72 -18.49 -30.89
N GLY A 155 -4.05 -18.94 -29.83
CA GLY A 155 -2.59 -18.87 -29.70
C GLY A 155 -2.14 -18.47 -28.30
N LYS A 156 -0.90 -18.01 -28.19
CA LYS A 156 -0.29 -17.61 -26.93
C LYS A 156 0.05 -16.12 -26.98
N LEU A 157 -0.57 -15.33 -26.11
CA LEU A 157 -0.18 -13.95 -25.85
C LEU A 157 0.84 -13.94 -24.70
N GLU A 158 1.93 -13.21 -24.88
CA GLU A 158 2.98 -13.04 -23.87
C GLU A 158 3.17 -11.56 -23.60
N ILE A 159 3.26 -11.21 -22.31
CA ILE A 159 3.53 -9.87 -21.83
C ILE A 159 4.86 -9.91 -21.10
N LYS A 160 5.84 -9.18 -21.62
CA LYS A 160 7.17 -9.05 -21.03
C LYS A 160 7.32 -7.67 -20.39
N ALA A 161 7.66 -7.65 -19.11
CA ALA A 161 8.19 -6.49 -18.44
C ALA A 161 9.53 -6.07 -19.06
N THR A 162 9.68 -4.80 -19.43
CA THR A 162 10.92 -4.29 -20.06
C THR A 162 11.61 -3.20 -19.25
N LYS A 163 10.84 -2.46 -18.46
CA LYS A 163 11.36 -1.46 -17.52
C LYS A 163 10.36 -1.34 -16.38
N ASP A 164 10.89 -1.34 -15.18
CA ASP A 164 10.19 -1.06 -13.93
C ASP A 164 10.44 0.41 -13.56
N GLY A 165 9.37 1.18 -13.36
CA GLY A 165 9.43 2.57 -12.93
C GLY A 165 9.72 2.68 -11.43
N SER A 166 9.16 1.78 -10.63
CA SER A 166 9.28 1.75 -9.18
C SER A 166 9.19 0.32 -8.61
N ASN A 167 8.15 -0.01 -7.83
CA ASN A 167 8.10 -1.23 -7.01
C ASN A 167 7.49 -2.42 -7.77
N GLY A 168 7.99 -2.69 -8.97
CA GLY A 168 7.50 -3.72 -9.86
C GLY A 168 6.27 -3.28 -10.65
N ILE A 169 5.98 -4.03 -11.72
CA ILE A 169 5.05 -3.60 -12.75
C ILE A 169 3.67 -4.20 -12.50
N THR A 170 2.68 -3.37 -12.18
CA THR A 170 1.27 -3.82 -12.16
C THR A 170 0.56 -3.50 -13.47
N TYR A 171 -0.15 -4.50 -14.00
CA TYR A 171 -0.90 -4.30 -15.24
C TYR A 171 -2.15 -5.15 -15.31
N ALA A 172 -3.13 -4.65 -16.06
CA ALA A 172 -4.40 -5.30 -16.30
C ALA A 172 -4.56 -5.59 -17.79
N LEU A 173 -4.98 -6.82 -18.11
CA LEU A 173 -5.32 -7.26 -19.46
C LEU A 173 -6.82 -7.49 -19.54
N TYR A 174 -7.53 -6.70 -20.34
CA TYR A 174 -8.92 -6.95 -20.69
C TYR A 174 -9.03 -7.70 -22.01
N ILE A 175 -9.91 -8.71 -22.07
CA ILE A 175 -10.21 -9.48 -23.26
C ILE A 175 -11.67 -9.27 -23.67
N SER A 176 -11.89 -8.62 -24.81
CA SER A 176 -13.22 -8.23 -25.30
C SER A 176 -14.20 -9.39 -25.42
N LYS A 177 -13.73 -10.57 -25.87
CA LYS A 177 -14.58 -11.75 -26.09
C LYS A 177 -15.07 -12.40 -24.80
N THR A 178 -14.29 -12.35 -23.72
CA THR A 178 -14.72 -12.88 -22.41
C THR A 178 -15.32 -11.82 -21.51
N LYS A 179 -15.12 -10.53 -21.83
CA LYS A 179 -15.45 -9.38 -20.99
C LYS A 179 -14.82 -9.46 -19.59
N LYS A 180 -13.65 -10.11 -19.49
CA LYS A 180 -12.90 -10.27 -18.25
C LYS A 180 -11.59 -9.50 -18.31
N THR A 181 -11.21 -8.99 -17.14
CA THR A 181 -9.93 -8.35 -16.86
C THR A 181 -9.10 -9.25 -15.97
N TYR A 182 -7.87 -9.48 -16.38
CA TYR A 182 -6.88 -10.29 -15.69
C TYR A 182 -5.83 -9.33 -15.11
N PHE A 183 -5.64 -9.39 -13.79
CA PHE A 183 -4.64 -8.58 -13.11
C PHE A 183 -3.37 -9.38 -12.92
N ASN A 184 -2.24 -8.73 -13.11
CA ASN A 184 -0.94 -9.31 -12.85
C ASN A 184 0.03 -8.31 -12.24
N TRP A 185 1.14 -8.88 -11.78
CA TRP A 185 2.33 -8.15 -11.37
C TRP A 185 3.55 -8.85 -11.94
N SER A 186 4.58 -8.09 -12.26
CA SER A 186 5.85 -8.63 -12.76
C SER A 186 7.03 -7.87 -12.16
N ASP A 187 8.10 -8.59 -11.90
CA ASP A 187 9.43 -8.02 -11.77
C ASP A 187 9.98 -7.60 -13.13
N ASN A 188 11.06 -6.83 -13.12
CA ASN A 188 11.74 -6.41 -14.34
C ASN A 188 12.22 -7.65 -15.14
N ASN A 189 11.98 -7.66 -16.45
CA ASN A 189 12.19 -8.80 -17.36
C ASN A 189 11.28 -10.02 -17.17
N GLY A 190 10.34 -10.00 -16.22
CA GLY A 190 9.38 -11.09 -16.07
C GLY A 190 8.45 -11.22 -17.28
N ILE A 191 8.15 -12.47 -17.66
CA ILE A 191 7.25 -12.82 -18.77
C ILE A 191 6.02 -13.54 -18.23
N THR A 192 4.83 -13.06 -18.59
CA THR A 192 3.55 -13.71 -18.26
C THR A 192 2.87 -14.22 -19.53
N SER A 193 2.31 -15.42 -19.48
CA SER A 193 1.65 -16.08 -20.60
C SER A 193 0.13 -16.16 -20.45
N TYR A 194 -0.58 -15.93 -21.56
CA TYR A 194 -2.03 -16.04 -21.70
C TYR A 194 -2.31 -16.98 -22.87
N THR A 195 -2.64 -18.23 -22.57
CA THR A 195 -2.94 -19.27 -23.56
C THR A 195 -4.41 -19.20 -23.96
N ILE A 196 -4.67 -18.85 -25.21
CA ILE A 196 -6.02 -18.63 -25.75
C ILE A 196 -6.41 -19.83 -26.62
N ASN A 197 -7.43 -20.56 -26.15
CA ASN A 197 -8.03 -21.70 -26.81
C ASN A 197 -9.40 -21.31 -27.36
N ASN A 198 -9.60 -21.36 -28.68
CA ASN A 198 -10.91 -21.19 -29.31
C ASN A 198 -11.43 -22.54 -29.80
N SER A 199 -12.66 -22.88 -29.40
CA SER A 199 -13.30 -24.18 -29.66
C SER A 199 -14.31 -24.15 -30.82
N LYS A 200 -14.48 -23.02 -31.50
CA LYS A 200 -15.36 -22.86 -32.67
C LYS A 200 -14.57 -22.55 -33.93
#